data_AF-A0A6I7WZD3-F1
#
_entry.id   AF-A0A6I7WZD3-F1
#
_cell.length_a   1.000
_cell.length_b   1.000
_cell.length_c   1.000
_cell.angle_alpha   90.00
_cell.angle_beta   90.00
_cell.angle_gamma   90.00
#
_symmetry.space_group_name_H-M   'P 1'
#
loop_
_entity.id
_entity.type
_entity.pdbx_description
1 polymer ?
#
loop_
_entity_poly.entity_id
_entity_poly.type
_entity_poly.pdbx_seq_one_letter_code
_entity_poly.pdbx_strand_id
1 'polypeptide(L)'
;IQPNMATMLGFIATDARISQANLQECLTETVEQSFNRITVDGDTSTNDACVLMASGKSSLPELIAGSDVMLQFQLAIQEACKYLAEAIIRDGEGATKLIKIKVQQAVSDAEAVEVAKTIAHSPLVKTAFFASDPNWGRILAAVGRSGVDGLDVNKISIYLGDVCIVDK
;
A
#
# COMPACT_ATOMS: atom_id res chain seq x y z
N ILE A 1 10.09 -4.86 -8.30
CA ILE A 1 9.59 -3.99 -7.20
C ILE A 1 8.19 -4.42 -6.75
N GLN A 2 8.09 -5.35 -5.81
CA GLN A 2 6.87 -5.63 -5.03
C GLN A 2 7.26 -5.77 -3.56
N PRO A 3 7.19 -4.72 -2.72
CA PRO A 3 7.69 -4.87 -1.37
C PRO A 3 6.86 -5.86 -0.56
N ASN A 4 7.42 -7.05 -0.40
CA ASN A 4 7.53 -7.72 0.88
C ASN A 4 8.97 -7.47 1.36
N MET A 5 9.34 -6.17 1.32
CA MET A 5 10.68 -5.63 1.10
C MET A 5 11.26 -5.96 -0.33
N ALA A 6 10.94 -5.15 -1.38
CA ALA A 6 11.52 -5.16 -2.75
C ALA A 6 12.12 -3.82 -3.27
N THR A 7 13.13 -3.87 -4.17
CA THR A 7 14.34 -2.99 -4.18
C THR A 7 14.01 -1.55 -3.89
N MET A 8 13.91 -1.22 -2.60
CA MET A 8 13.60 0.12 -2.16
C MET A 8 14.45 0.43 -0.94
N LEU A 9 15.17 1.55 -1.02
CA LEU A 9 15.92 2.12 0.09
C LEU A 9 15.21 3.40 0.51
N GLY A 10 14.46 3.31 1.60
CA GLY A 10 13.71 4.41 2.18
C GLY A 10 14.45 4.98 3.39
N PHE A 11 14.72 6.28 3.39
CA PHE A 11 15.33 6.95 4.53
C PHE A 11 14.47 8.13 4.95
N ILE A 12 13.92 8.07 6.16
CA ILE A 12 13.08 9.11 6.74
C ILE A 12 13.79 9.65 7.98
N ALA A 13 13.81 10.97 8.13
CA ALA A 13 14.42 11.64 9.26
C ALA A 13 13.44 12.62 9.91
N THR A 14 13.46 12.68 11.23
CA THR A 14 12.69 13.63 12.04
C THR A 14 13.56 14.18 13.17
N ASP A 15 13.19 15.34 13.72
CA ASP A 15 13.77 15.90 14.92
C ASP A 15 12.96 15.61 16.19
N ALA A 16 11.87 14.87 16.08
CA ALA A 16 11.00 14.50 17.20
C ALA A 16 11.79 13.81 18.33
N ARG A 17 11.39 14.10 19.57
CA ARG A 17 11.81 13.35 20.76
C ARG A 17 10.88 12.15 20.90
N ILE A 18 11.41 10.94 20.79
CA ILE A 18 10.63 9.71 20.80
C ILE A 18 11.53 8.55 21.22
N SER A 19 10.99 7.63 22.02
CA SER A 19 11.71 6.42 22.39
C SER A 19 11.98 5.52 21.17
N GLN A 20 13.06 4.75 21.20
CA GLN A 20 13.38 3.81 20.11
C GLN A 20 12.26 2.79 19.87
N ALA A 21 11.57 2.36 20.93
CA ALA A 21 10.46 1.42 20.83
C ALA A 21 9.27 2.02 20.06
N ASN A 22 8.83 3.22 20.45
CA ASN A 22 7.73 3.92 19.77
C ASN A 22 8.10 4.28 18.32
N LEU A 23 9.37 4.61 18.06
CA LEU A 23 9.86 4.89 16.71
C LEU A 23 9.80 3.63 15.82
N GLN A 24 10.19 2.48 16.34
CA GLN A 24 10.16 1.20 15.63
C GLN A 24 8.72 0.73 15.37
N GLU A 25 7.81 0.92 16.33
CA GLU A 25 6.38 0.63 16.16
C GLU A 25 5.79 1.51 15.04
N CYS A 26 6.03 2.82 15.11
CA CYS A 26 5.61 3.77 14.07
C CYS A 26 6.15 3.39 12.69
N LEU A 27 7.43 2.98 12.59
CA LEU A 27 8.03 2.53 11.34
C LEU A 27 7.34 1.27 10.80
N THR A 28 7.14 0.26 11.66
CA THR A 28 6.52 -1.01 11.29
C THR A 28 5.12 -0.80 10.71
N GLU A 29 4.27 -0.04 11.42
CA GLU A 29 2.91 0.24 10.96
C GLU A 29 2.90 1.08 9.68
N THR A 30 3.81 2.06 9.59
CA THR A 30 3.91 2.92 8.41
C THR A 30 4.30 2.12 7.17
N VAL A 31 5.34 1.28 7.27
CA VAL A 31 5.83 0.45 6.16
C VAL A 31 4.73 -0.50 5.69
N GLU A 32 3.99 -1.11 6.63
CA GLU A 32 2.89 -2.01 6.31
C GLU A 32 1.74 -1.32 5.58
N GLN A 33 1.50 -0.04 5.86
CA GLN A 33 0.44 0.77 5.25
C GLN A 33 0.89 1.59 4.03
N SER A 34 2.14 1.44 3.59
CA SER A 34 2.70 2.18 2.46
C SER A 34 3.50 1.27 1.53
N PHE A 35 4.79 1.11 1.77
CA PHE A 35 5.70 0.37 0.91
C PHE A 35 5.27 -1.09 0.72
N ASN A 36 4.78 -1.78 1.75
CA ASN A 36 4.34 -3.18 1.62
C ASN A 36 3.03 -3.37 0.82
N ARG A 37 2.43 -2.28 0.33
CA ARG A 37 1.18 -2.24 -0.42
C ARG A 37 1.33 -1.80 -1.88
N ILE A 38 2.57 -1.64 -2.35
CA ILE A 38 2.84 -1.27 -3.75
C ILE A 38 3.44 -2.44 -4.53
N THR A 39 3.27 -2.43 -5.86
CA THR A 39 3.88 -3.42 -6.75
C THR A 39 3.99 -2.88 -8.18
N VAL A 40 5.12 -3.11 -8.83
CA VAL A 40 5.41 -2.77 -10.22
C VAL A 40 5.33 -4.03 -11.08
N ASP A 41 6.19 -5.01 -10.81
CA ASP A 41 6.42 -6.22 -11.63
C ASP A 41 6.08 -7.53 -10.89
N GLY A 42 5.99 -7.49 -9.56
CA GLY A 42 5.78 -8.69 -8.73
C GLY A 42 7.05 -9.26 -8.10
N ASP A 43 8.22 -8.72 -8.45
CA ASP A 43 9.50 -9.29 -8.03
C ASP A 43 10.00 -8.63 -6.73
N THR A 44 10.22 -9.49 -5.72
CA THR A 44 10.78 -9.10 -4.43
C THR A 44 12.31 -9.08 -4.49
N SER A 45 12.93 -8.05 -3.91
CA SER A 45 14.37 -7.87 -3.94
C SER A 45 15.07 -8.43 -2.72
N THR A 46 16.37 -8.62 -2.83
CA THR A 46 17.25 -9.08 -1.76
C THR A 46 17.81 -7.95 -0.90
N ASN A 47 17.60 -6.67 -1.26
CA ASN A 47 18.37 -5.54 -0.72
C ASN A 47 17.55 -4.45 -0.03
N ASP A 48 16.34 -4.78 0.36
CA ASP A 48 15.42 -3.77 0.86
C ASP A 48 15.70 -3.28 2.26
N ALA A 49 15.55 -1.97 2.44
CA ALA A 49 15.66 -1.33 3.73
C ALA A 49 14.79 -0.09 3.80
N CYS A 50 14.08 0.06 4.92
CA CYS A 50 13.45 1.32 5.31
C CYS A 50 13.98 1.71 6.68
N VAL A 51 14.51 2.93 6.79
CA VAL A 51 15.14 3.45 7.99
C VAL A 51 14.43 4.74 8.40
N LEU A 52 13.95 4.78 9.64
CA LEU A 52 13.42 5.98 10.27
C LEU A 52 14.36 6.42 11.39
N MET A 53 14.84 7.67 11.31
CA MET A 53 15.80 8.26 12.24
C MET A 53 15.17 9.45 12.96
N ALA A 54 15.34 9.51 14.28
CA ALA A 54 14.90 10.64 15.11
C ALA A 54 16.11 11.28 15.81
N SER A 55 16.36 12.57 15.57
CA SER A 55 17.50 13.28 16.17
C SER A 55 17.24 13.81 17.59
N GLY A 56 15.98 13.86 18.03
CA GLY A 56 15.60 14.37 19.36
C GLY A 56 15.84 15.87 19.58
N LYS A 57 16.14 16.63 18.52
CA LYS A 57 16.50 18.05 18.60
C LYS A 57 15.30 18.99 18.74
N SER A 58 14.08 18.51 18.56
CA SER A 58 12.87 19.30 18.75
C SER A 58 12.77 19.87 20.17
N SER A 59 12.20 21.07 20.30
CA SER A 59 11.89 21.68 21.59
C SER A 59 10.56 21.18 22.18
N LEU A 60 9.80 20.38 21.42
CA LEU A 60 8.54 19.80 21.87
C LEU A 60 8.77 18.66 22.87
N PRO A 61 7.76 18.34 23.72
CA PRO A 61 7.81 17.19 24.60
C PRO A 61 8.04 15.86 23.85
N GLU A 62 8.51 14.85 24.59
CA GLU A 62 8.64 13.50 24.05
C GLU A 62 7.28 12.93 23.63
N LEU A 63 7.25 12.22 22.49
CA LEU A 63 6.09 11.52 21.99
C LEU A 63 5.82 10.27 22.82
N ILE A 64 4.68 10.31 23.52
CA ILE A 64 4.22 9.21 24.38
C ILE A 64 3.16 8.39 23.65
N ALA A 65 3.31 7.06 23.70
CA ALA A 65 2.37 6.12 23.12
C ALA A 65 0.93 6.39 23.63
N GLY A 66 -0.05 6.28 22.72
CA GLY A 66 -1.47 6.52 23.01
C GLY A 66 -1.88 7.99 23.15
N SER A 67 -0.96 8.95 23.03
CA SER A 67 -1.31 10.37 22.99
C SER A 67 -1.80 10.81 21.61
N ASP A 68 -2.65 11.84 21.57
CA ASP A 68 -3.10 12.44 20.30
C ASP A 68 -1.92 12.95 19.46
N VAL A 69 -0.89 13.48 20.11
CA VAL A 69 0.32 13.99 19.43
C VAL A 69 1.11 12.85 18.78
N MET A 70 1.20 11.68 19.44
CA MET A 70 1.80 10.48 18.84
C MET A 70 1.01 10.03 17.61
N LEU A 71 -0.32 10.05 17.67
CA LEU A 71 -1.15 9.74 16.51
C LEU A 71 -0.92 10.73 15.35
N GLN A 72 -0.84 12.02 15.63
CA GLN A 72 -0.53 13.03 14.59
C GLN A 72 0.86 12.81 13.98
N PHE A 73 1.87 12.51 14.80
CA PHE A 73 3.20 12.17 14.32
C PHE A 73 3.17 10.95 13.41
N GLN A 74 2.49 9.87 13.84
CA GLN A 74 2.37 8.65 13.07
C GLN A 74 1.69 8.90 11.72
N LEU A 75 0.58 9.66 11.70
CA LEU A 75 -0.12 10.01 10.47
C LEU A 75 0.78 10.81 9.51
N ALA A 76 1.58 11.74 10.02
CA ALA A 76 2.52 12.52 9.20
C ALA A 76 3.62 11.64 8.58
N ILE A 77 4.20 10.72 9.35
CA ILE A 77 5.19 9.75 8.84
C ILE A 77 4.55 8.82 7.82
N GLN A 78 3.32 8.36 8.08
CA GLN A 78 2.56 7.51 7.18
C GLN A 78 2.23 8.22 5.86
N GLU A 79 1.86 9.50 5.91
CA GLU A 79 1.60 10.32 4.73
C GLU A 79 2.87 10.47 3.86
N ALA A 80 4.01 10.79 4.49
CA ALA A 80 5.29 10.90 3.79
C ALA A 80 5.68 9.58 3.11
N CYS A 81 5.56 8.45 3.83
CA CYS A 81 5.88 7.13 3.26
C CYS A 81 4.89 6.71 2.17
N LYS A 82 3.59 7.02 2.29
CA LYS A 82 2.61 6.79 1.21
C LYS A 82 2.94 7.60 -0.04
N TYR A 83 3.32 8.87 0.13
CA TYR A 83 3.76 9.70 -0.98
C TYR A 83 4.97 9.10 -1.70
N LEU A 84 6.00 8.68 -0.94
CA LEU A 84 7.19 8.03 -1.51
C LEU A 84 6.86 6.70 -2.20
N ALA A 85 5.98 5.89 -1.59
CA ALA A 85 5.53 4.64 -2.18
C ALA A 85 4.79 4.86 -3.52
N GLU A 86 3.93 5.88 -3.59
CA GLU A 86 3.28 6.25 -4.86
C GLU A 86 4.28 6.79 -5.89
N ALA A 87 5.29 7.54 -5.46
CA ALA A 87 6.34 8.05 -6.35
C ALA A 87 7.12 6.90 -7.01
N ILE A 88 7.44 5.83 -6.26
CA ILE A 88 8.07 4.62 -6.81
C ILE A 88 7.22 3.99 -7.91
N ILE A 89 5.91 3.89 -7.71
CA ILE A 89 5.01 3.29 -8.73
C ILE A 89 4.90 4.17 -9.97
N ARG A 90 4.89 5.49 -9.79
CA ARG A 90 4.87 6.44 -10.91
C ARG A 90 6.14 6.37 -11.74
N ASP A 91 7.27 6.08 -11.12
CA ASP A 91 8.57 5.88 -11.77
C ASP A 91 8.85 4.42 -12.13
N GLY A 92 7.83 3.55 -12.07
CA GLY A 92 7.97 2.16 -12.48
C GLY A 92 8.40 2.05 -13.94
N GLU A 93 9.23 1.06 -14.26
CA GLU A 93 9.77 0.88 -15.62
C GLU A 93 8.65 0.77 -16.66
N GLY A 94 8.62 1.73 -17.60
CA GLY A 94 7.60 1.79 -18.65
C GLY A 94 6.18 2.11 -18.15
N ALA A 95 6.02 2.53 -16.90
CA ALA A 95 4.72 2.89 -16.34
C ALA A 95 4.16 4.16 -17.00
N THR A 96 2.90 4.09 -17.45
CA THR A 96 2.18 5.24 -18.01
C THR A 96 1.03 5.71 -17.11
N LYS A 97 0.63 4.87 -16.15
CA LYS A 97 -0.51 5.10 -15.26
C LYS A 97 -0.23 4.54 -13.86
N LEU A 98 -0.65 5.30 -12.85
CA LEU A 98 -0.76 4.83 -11.46
C LEU A 98 -2.15 4.23 -11.27
N ILE A 99 -2.22 2.98 -10.79
CA ILE A 99 -3.47 2.29 -10.48
C ILE A 99 -3.58 2.13 -8.97
N LYS A 100 -4.66 2.66 -8.38
CA LYS A 100 -4.99 2.47 -6.96
C LYS A 100 -6.11 1.43 -6.86
N ILE A 101 -5.88 0.36 -6.10
CA ILE A 101 -6.86 -0.69 -5.87
C ILE A 101 -7.36 -0.55 -4.43
N LYS A 102 -8.67 -0.38 -4.28
CA LYS A 102 -9.33 -0.29 -2.99
C LYS A 102 -10.29 -1.47 -2.86
N VAL A 103 -10.04 -2.33 -1.88
CA VAL A 103 -10.95 -3.42 -1.52
C VAL A 103 -11.69 -2.99 -0.26
N GLN A 104 -13.01 -3.14 -0.27
CA GLN A 104 -13.89 -2.78 0.83
C GLN A 104 -14.78 -3.98 1.16
N GLN A 105 -15.28 -4.03 2.40
CA GLN A 105 -16.16 -5.12 2.88
C GLN A 105 -15.54 -6.53 2.86
N ALA A 106 -14.22 -6.62 2.77
CA ALA A 106 -13.50 -7.85 3.09
C ALA A 106 -13.69 -8.18 4.58
N VAL A 107 -13.60 -9.46 4.94
CA VAL A 107 -13.78 -9.90 6.35
C VAL A 107 -12.60 -9.49 7.24
N SER A 108 -11.45 -9.16 6.63
CA SER A 108 -10.26 -8.69 7.32
C SER A 108 -9.37 -7.84 6.40
N ASP A 109 -8.46 -7.06 7.00
CA ASP A 109 -7.44 -6.32 6.28
C ASP A 109 -6.50 -7.25 5.49
N ALA A 110 -6.19 -8.42 6.03
CA ALA A 110 -5.35 -9.41 5.36
C ALA A 110 -6.01 -9.90 4.06
N GLU A 111 -7.29 -10.24 4.12
CA GLU A 111 -8.09 -10.61 2.94
C GLU A 111 -8.15 -9.46 1.92
N ALA A 112 -8.39 -8.23 2.38
CA ALA A 112 -8.41 -7.06 1.51
C ALA A 112 -7.10 -6.86 0.76
N VAL A 113 -5.97 -7.02 1.47
CA VAL A 113 -4.61 -6.92 0.90
C VAL A 113 -4.35 -8.06 -0.08
N GLU A 114 -4.77 -9.28 0.22
CA GLU A 114 -4.60 -10.44 -0.66
C GLU A 114 -5.35 -10.27 -1.98
N VAL A 115 -6.62 -9.84 -1.93
CA VAL A 115 -7.40 -9.50 -3.12
C VAL A 115 -6.73 -8.38 -3.91
N ALA A 116 -6.34 -7.29 -3.24
CA ALA A 116 -5.71 -6.14 -3.89
C ALA A 116 -4.40 -6.52 -4.59
N LYS A 117 -3.53 -7.28 -3.93
CA LYS A 117 -2.26 -7.80 -4.50
C LYS A 117 -2.53 -8.73 -5.68
N THR A 118 -3.55 -9.60 -5.60
CA THR A 118 -3.89 -10.52 -6.69
C THR A 118 -4.32 -9.78 -7.96
N ILE A 119 -5.11 -8.72 -7.80
CA ILE A 119 -5.49 -7.83 -8.91
C ILE A 119 -4.25 -7.10 -9.45
N ALA A 120 -3.44 -6.52 -8.57
CA ALA A 120 -2.26 -5.75 -8.93
C ALA A 120 -1.21 -6.57 -9.70
N HIS A 121 -1.04 -7.85 -9.36
CA HIS A 121 -0.11 -8.76 -10.03
C HIS A 121 -0.64 -9.35 -11.33
N SER A 122 -1.92 -9.13 -11.69
CA SER A 122 -2.48 -9.70 -12.91
C SER A 122 -1.92 -9.00 -14.15
N PRO A 123 -1.15 -9.69 -15.02
CA PRO A 123 -0.66 -9.08 -16.26
C PRO A 123 -1.82 -8.69 -17.18
N LEU A 124 -2.92 -9.45 -17.16
CA LEU A 124 -4.13 -9.15 -17.93
C LEU A 124 -4.81 -7.87 -17.45
N VAL A 125 -4.87 -7.62 -16.14
CA VAL A 125 -5.40 -6.37 -15.59
C VAL A 125 -4.49 -5.20 -15.94
N LYS A 126 -3.17 -5.35 -15.74
CA LYS A 126 -2.17 -4.30 -16.05
C LYS A 126 -2.22 -3.90 -17.52
N THR A 127 -2.26 -4.88 -18.43
CA THR A 127 -2.32 -4.63 -19.88
C THR A 127 -3.66 -4.00 -20.31
N ALA A 128 -4.77 -4.37 -19.68
CA ALA A 128 -6.06 -3.72 -19.94
C ALA A 128 -6.02 -2.22 -19.56
N PHE A 129 -5.52 -1.91 -18.36
CA PHE A 129 -5.36 -0.51 -17.94
C PHE A 129 -4.38 0.28 -18.82
N PHE A 130 -3.27 -0.34 -19.24
CA PHE A 130 -2.34 0.27 -20.19
C PHE A 130 -3.05 0.66 -21.50
N ALA A 131 -3.88 -0.24 -22.04
CA ALA A 131 -4.68 0.01 -23.25
C ALA A 131 -5.91 0.92 -23.02
N SER A 132 -6.14 1.40 -21.79
CA SER A 132 -7.37 2.13 -21.42
C SER A 132 -8.66 1.31 -21.64
N ASP A 133 -8.58 -0.01 -21.55
CA ASP A 133 -9.70 -0.94 -21.65
C ASP A 133 -10.31 -1.17 -20.24
N PRO A 134 -11.55 -0.74 -19.97
CA PRO A 134 -12.24 -0.94 -18.69
C PRO A 134 -12.74 -2.39 -18.54
N ASN A 135 -11.82 -3.35 -18.62
CA ASN A 135 -12.11 -4.78 -18.70
C ASN A 135 -12.44 -5.38 -17.33
N TRP A 136 -13.69 -5.19 -16.91
CA TRP A 136 -14.19 -5.70 -15.64
C TRP A 136 -14.09 -7.23 -15.51
N GLY A 137 -14.20 -7.96 -16.62
CA GLY A 137 -14.06 -9.42 -16.63
C GLY A 137 -12.68 -9.88 -16.19
N ARG A 138 -11.61 -9.19 -16.60
CA ARG A 138 -10.24 -9.46 -16.15
C ARG A 138 -10.03 -9.12 -14.66
N ILE A 139 -10.69 -8.08 -14.17
CA ILE A 139 -10.64 -7.72 -12.75
C ILE A 139 -11.35 -8.80 -11.93
N LEU A 140 -12.58 -9.16 -12.30
CA LEU A 140 -13.37 -10.19 -11.60
C LEU A 140 -12.67 -11.56 -11.62
N ALA A 141 -12.06 -11.94 -12.75
CA ALA A 141 -11.25 -13.15 -12.83
C ALA A 141 -10.04 -13.11 -11.89
N ALA A 142 -9.43 -11.94 -11.69
CA ALA A 142 -8.35 -11.77 -10.71
C ALA A 142 -8.85 -11.87 -9.27
N VAL A 143 -10.03 -11.31 -8.95
CA VAL A 143 -10.67 -11.50 -7.63
C VAL A 143 -10.98 -12.98 -7.39
N GLY A 144 -11.54 -13.70 -8.37
CA GLY A 144 -11.91 -15.11 -8.21
C GLY A 144 -10.73 -16.06 -7.97
N ARG A 145 -9.50 -15.65 -8.28
CA ARG A 145 -8.27 -16.43 -8.03
C ARG A 145 -7.46 -15.94 -6.83
N SER A 146 -8.00 -15.00 -6.02
CA SER A 146 -7.29 -14.44 -4.87
C SER A 146 -7.17 -15.40 -3.68
N GLY A 147 -7.71 -16.61 -3.76
CA GLY A 147 -7.62 -17.59 -2.67
C GLY A 147 -8.54 -17.31 -1.49
N VAL A 148 -9.44 -16.32 -1.61
CA VAL A 148 -10.39 -15.97 -0.55
C VAL A 148 -11.48 -17.04 -0.43
N ASP A 149 -11.57 -17.63 0.75
CA ASP A 149 -12.54 -18.66 1.06
C ASP A 149 -13.97 -18.10 1.10
N GLY A 150 -14.91 -18.80 0.48
CA GLY A 150 -16.33 -18.44 0.54
C GLY A 150 -16.71 -17.16 -0.22
N LEU A 151 -15.86 -16.70 -1.15
CA LEU A 151 -16.15 -15.55 -2.00
C LEU A 151 -17.44 -15.77 -2.81
N ASP A 152 -18.48 -14.99 -2.52
CA ASP A 152 -19.75 -15.01 -3.25
C ASP A 152 -19.70 -14.01 -4.41
N VAL A 153 -19.57 -14.53 -5.63
CA VAL A 153 -19.50 -13.73 -6.86
C VAL A 153 -20.76 -12.89 -7.07
N ASN A 154 -21.90 -13.29 -6.49
CA ASN A 154 -23.16 -12.54 -6.58
C ASN A 154 -23.26 -11.38 -5.58
N LYS A 155 -22.16 -11.03 -4.90
CA LYS A 155 -22.09 -9.89 -3.98
C LYS A 155 -20.93 -8.96 -4.30
N ILE A 156 -20.32 -9.13 -5.47
CA ILE A 156 -19.17 -8.35 -5.90
C ILE A 156 -19.65 -7.19 -6.75
N SER A 157 -19.40 -5.98 -6.26
CA SER A 157 -19.48 -4.76 -7.07
C SER A 157 -18.06 -4.30 -7.44
N ILE A 158 -17.87 -3.87 -8.69
CA ILE A 158 -16.59 -3.35 -9.18
C ILE A 158 -16.80 -1.93 -9.68
N TYR A 159 -15.90 -1.03 -9.28
CA TYR A 159 -15.92 0.38 -9.65
C TYR A 159 -14.61 0.77 -10.35
N LEU A 160 -14.71 1.65 -11.36
CA LEU A 160 -13.58 2.40 -11.92
C LEU A 160 -13.77 3.88 -11.62
N GLY A 161 -12.94 4.41 -10.70
CA GLY A 161 -13.23 5.71 -10.10
C GLY A 161 -14.60 5.65 -9.39
N ASP A 162 -15.49 6.58 -9.73
CA ASP A 162 -16.83 6.67 -9.15
C ASP A 162 -17.90 5.90 -9.95
N VAL A 163 -17.52 5.20 -11.03
CA VAL A 163 -18.45 4.51 -11.93
C VAL A 163 -18.52 3.03 -11.59
N CYS A 164 -19.72 2.55 -11.23
CA CYS A 164 -20.00 1.13 -11.07
C CYS A 164 -20.06 0.46 -12.45
N ILE A 165 -19.20 -0.54 -12.68
CA ILE A 165 -19.09 -1.29 -13.94
C ILE A 165 -19.64 -2.71 -13.83
N VAL A 166 -19.74 -3.24 -12.60
CA VAL A 166 -20.34 -4.53 -12.28
C VAL A 166 -21.06 -4.37 -10.96
N ASP A 167 -22.32 -4.78 -10.93
CA ASP A 167 -23.10 -4.95 -9.72
C ASP A 167 -23.86 -6.26 -9.85
N LYS A 168 -23.75 -7.13 -8.86
CA LYS A 168 -24.22 -8.52 -8.91
C LYS A 168 -25.10 -8.82 -7.71
#